data_AF-A0A7X2PL89-F1
#
_entry.id   AF-A0A7X2PL89-F1
#
_cell.length_a   1.000
_cell.length_b   1.000
_cell.length_c   1.000
_cell.angle_alpha   90.00
_cell.angle_beta   90.00
_cell.angle_gamma   90.00
#
_symmetry.space_group_name_H-M   'P 1'
#
loop_
_entity.id
_entity.type
_entity.pdbx_description
1 polymer ?
#
loop_
_entity_poly.entity_id
_entity_poly.type
_entity_poly.pdbx_seq_one_letter_code
_entity_poly.pdbx_strand_id
1 'polypeptide(L)'
;MDTRAKIVDDARAAELRSAHPGMRFVTGYFDVLVPSQVRTLERLVSGEAPDGSRPLMAVVVDPPAPLLNARARAELAAGLAVIDYVLLAAGGKPEWLTDAVSLEAEHEGNRQNLIAHVHRRQTG
;
A
#
# COMPACT_ATOMS: atom_id res chain seq x y z
N MET A 1 12.96 -13.89 -5.43
CA MET A 1 12.34 -13.69 -4.11
C MET A 1 10.85 -13.89 -4.27
N ASP A 2 10.21 -14.74 -3.46
CA ASP A 2 8.76 -14.92 -3.51
C ASP A 2 8.08 -13.69 -2.90
N THR A 3 7.56 -12.79 -3.73
CA THR A 3 6.92 -11.55 -3.27
C THR A 3 5.61 -11.84 -2.54
N ARG A 4 4.97 -13.01 -2.76
CA ARG A 4 3.74 -13.38 -2.05
C ARG A 4 3.98 -13.64 -0.57
N ALA A 5 5.21 -13.99 -0.18
CA ALA A 5 5.59 -14.18 1.21
C ALA A 5 5.54 -12.88 2.04
N LYS A 6 5.48 -11.71 1.40
CA LYS A 6 5.27 -10.43 2.08
C LYS A 6 3.82 -10.22 2.54
N ILE A 7 2.86 -10.97 1.99
CA ILE A 7 1.45 -10.82 2.33
C ILE A 7 1.18 -11.59 3.63
N VAL A 8 0.78 -10.85 4.67
CA VAL A 8 0.52 -11.37 6.02
C VAL A 8 -0.94 -11.19 6.41
N ASP A 9 -1.41 -12.00 7.35
CA ASP A 9 -2.72 -11.82 7.98
C ASP A 9 -2.68 -10.78 9.12
N ASP A 10 -3.85 -10.46 9.66
CA ASP A 10 -3.99 -9.42 10.70
C ASP A 10 -3.25 -9.77 11.99
N ALA A 11 -3.32 -11.03 12.42
CA ALA A 11 -2.61 -11.51 13.61
C ALA A 11 -1.10 -11.32 13.47
N ARG A 12 -0.54 -11.75 12.32
CA ARG A 12 0.88 -11.59 12.04
C ARG A 12 1.28 -10.13 11.87
N ALA A 13 0.42 -9.29 11.31
CA ALA A 13 0.66 -7.86 11.19
C ALA A 13 0.75 -7.17 12.57
N ALA A 14 -0.16 -7.52 13.49
CA ALA A 14 -0.12 -7.04 14.86
C ALA A 14 1.15 -7.49 15.61
N GLU A 15 1.56 -8.76 15.44
CA GLU A 15 2.84 -9.25 15.98
C GLU A 15 4.04 -8.48 15.45
N LEU A 16 4.09 -8.23 14.14
CA LEU A 16 5.17 -7.47 13.50
C LEU A 16 5.23 -6.04 14.03
N ARG A 17 4.08 -5.39 14.23
CA ARG A 17 4.01 -4.06 14.87
C ARG A 17 4.63 -4.08 16.27
N SER A 18 4.27 -5.05 17.10
CA SER A 18 4.82 -5.18 18.45
C SER A 18 6.31 -5.48 18.46
N ALA A 19 6.79 -6.31 17.51
CA ALA A 19 8.20 -6.68 17.39
C ALA A 19 9.08 -5.56 16.81
N HIS A 20 8.50 -4.63 16.04
CA HIS A 20 9.21 -3.54 15.38
C HIS A 20 8.61 -2.17 15.75
N PRO A 21 9.01 -1.57 16.89
CA PRO A 21 8.49 -0.27 17.35
C PRO A 21 8.70 0.90 16.38
N GLY A 22 9.60 0.75 15.41
CA GLY A 22 9.86 1.73 14.34
C GLY A 22 9.15 1.43 13.02
N MET A 23 8.39 0.35 12.90
CA MET A 23 7.67 0.00 11.68
C MET A 23 6.74 1.14 11.27
N ARG A 24 6.76 1.50 9.98
CA ARG A 24 5.86 2.50 9.42
C ARG A 24 4.71 1.81 8.70
N PHE A 25 3.57 2.49 8.67
CA PHE A 25 2.35 1.98 8.05
C PHE A 25 1.82 2.97 7.03
N VAL A 26 1.40 2.45 5.88
CA VAL A 26 0.63 3.20 4.89
C VAL A 26 -0.68 2.49 4.60
N THR A 27 -1.74 3.25 4.38
CA THR A 27 -3.04 2.71 3.95
C THR A 27 -3.33 3.17 2.53
N GLY A 28 -3.86 2.28 1.69
CA GLY A 28 -4.22 2.65 0.33
C GLY A 28 -4.83 1.50 -0.47
N TYR A 29 -5.37 1.83 -1.64
CA TYR A 29 -6.02 0.85 -2.53
C TYR A 29 -5.05 0.00 -3.37
N PHE A 30 -3.92 0.56 -3.83
CA PHE A 30 -2.94 -0.10 -4.71
C PHE A 30 -3.56 -0.72 -5.99
N ASP A 31 -4.59 -0.04 -6.50
CA ASP A 31 -5.37 -0.45 -7.67
C ASP A 31 -4.73 0.03 -8.99
N VAL A 32 -4.04 1.16 -8.92
CA VAL A 32 -3.23 1.74 -9.99
C VAL A 32 -1.92 2.21 -9.38
N LEU A 33 -0.80 1.67 -9.88
CA LEU A 33 0.54 2.09 -9.47
C LEU A 33 1.10 3.12 -10.45
N VAL A 34 1.50 4.28 -9.94
CA VAL A 34 2.18 5.33 -10.70
C VAL A 34 3.58 5.59 -10.14
N PRO A 35 4.56 5.98 -10.96
CA PRO A 35 5.94 6.21 -10.50
C PRO A 35 6.08 7.24 -9.37
N SER A 36 5.14 8.20 -9.25
CA SER A 36 5.15 9.18 -8.16
C SER A 36 4.89 8.56 -6.79
N GLN A 37 4.08 7.50 -6.71
CA GLN A 37 3.79 6.81 -5.45
C GLN A 37 5.03 6.12 -4.90
N VAL A 38 5.83 5.47 -5.75
CA VAL A 38 7.07 4.81 -5.33
C VAL A 38 8.01 5.82 -4.67
N ARG A 39 8.16 7.01 -5.26
CA ARG A 39 8.97 8.10 -4.66
C ARG A 39 8.39 8.60 -3.33
N THR A 40 7.07 8.67 -3.19
CA THR A 40 6.42 9.03 -1.92
C THR A 40 6.70 7.98 -0.85
N LEU A 41 6.60 6.69 -1.19
CA LEU A 41 6.93 5.57 -0.30
C LEU A 41 8.42 5.60 0.09
N GLU A 42 9.32 5.85 -0.86
CA GLU A 42 10.77 5.98 -0.59
C GLU A 42 11.07 7.12 0.39
N ARG A 43 10.46 8.29 0.21
CA ARG A 43 10.58 9.40 1.17
C ARG A 43 10.04 9.05 2.55
N LEU A 44 8.96 8.27 2.61
CA LEU A 44 8.40 7.80 3.86
C LEU A 44 9.33 6.83 4.58
N VAL A 45 10.19 6.08 3.89
CA VAL A 45 11.17 5.17 4.51
C VAL A 45 12.49 5.87 4.83
N SER A 46 12.88 6.89 4.04
CA SER A 46 14.17 7.57 4.13
C SER A 46 14.30 8.60 5.27
N GLY A 47 13.26 8.84 6.08
CA GLY A 47 13.32 9.85 7.15
C GLY A 47 14.12 9.41 8.39
N GLU A 48 15.15 10.18 8.75
CA GLU A 48 15.82 10.33 10.07
C GLU A 48 15.85 9.11 11.03
N ALA A 49 16.32 7.95 10.58
CA ALA A 49 16.64 6.84 11.50
C ALA A 49 18.18 6.70 11.59
N PRO A 50 18.80 6.97 12.76
CA PRO A 50 20.25 6.81 12.96
C PRO A 50 20.75 5.35 12.86
N ASP A 51 19.83 4.39 12.89
CA ASP A 51 20.08 2.98 13.22
C ASP A 51 19.68 1.98 12.12
N GLY A 52 19.10 2.42 11.01
CA GLY A 52 18.80 1.56 9.85
C GLY A 52 17.41 1.77 9.26
N SER A 53 17.19 1.13 8.10
CA SER A 53 15.90 1.19 7.38
C SER A 53 14.77 0.66 8.27
N ARG A 54 13.74 1.48 8.50
CA ARG A 54 12.54 1.07 9.22
C ARG A 54 11.61 0.31 8.28
N PRO A 55 11.14 -0.91 8.63
CA PRO A 55 10.26 -1.67 7.76
C PRO A 55 8.99 -0.90 7.44
N LEU A 56 8.51 -1.01 6.20
CA LEU A 56 7.26 -0.42 5.73
C LEU A 56 6.21 -1.50 5.49
N MET A 57 5.07 -1.37 6.16
CA MET A 57 3.89 -2.18 5.92
C MET A 57 2.85 -1.40 5.13
N ALA A 58 2.38 -1.98 4.02
CA ALA A 58 1.24 -1.48 3.30
C ALA A 58 -0.04 -2.22 3.73
N VAL A 59 -1.04 -1.46 4.13
CA VAL A 59 -2.36 -1.96 4.49
C VAL A 59 -3.30 -1.66 3.33
N VAL A 60 -3.65 -2.72 2.60
CA VAL A 60 -4.48 -2.67 1.40
C VAL A 60 -5.93 -2.70 1.82
N VAL A 61 -6.62 -1.58 1.60
CA VAL A 61 -8.05 -1.41 1.89
C VAL A 61 -8.86 -1.47 0.60
N ASP A 62 -10.18 -1.64 0.74
CA ASP A 62 -11.08 -1.72 -0.41
C ASP A 62 -11.43 -0.31 -0.95
N PRO A 63 -11.22 -0.06 -2.25
CA PRO A 63 -11.72 1.16 -2.89
C PRO A 63 -13.24 1.06 -3.12
N PRO A 64 -13.93 2.20 -3.30
CA PRO A 64 -15.36 2.20 -3.64
C PRO A 64 -15.69 1.51 -4.98
N ALA A 65 -14.77 1.56 -5.95
CA ALA A 65 -14.94 1.00 -7.28
C ALA A 65 -13.63 0.36 -7.79
N PRO A 66 -13.31 -0.87 -7.36
CA PRO A 66 -12.05 -1.53 -7.69
C PRO A 66 -11.93 -1.89 -9.17
N LEU A 67 -10.78 -1.57 -9.79
CA LEU A 67 -10.37 -2.06 -11.10
C LEU A 67 -9.80 -3.49 -10.99
N LEU A 68 -9.07 -3.77 -9.92
CA LEU A 68 -8.46 -5.06 -9.61
C LEU A 68 -9.10 -5.67 -8.37
N ASN A 69 -9.18 -7.01 -8.36
CA ASN A 69 -9.63 -7.73 -7.16
C ASN A 69 -8.64 -7.53 -5.99
N ALA A 70 -9.13 -7.74 -4.77
CA ALA A 70 -8.38 -7.52 -3.53
C ALA A 70 -7.01 -8.23 -3.50
N ARG A 71 -6.98 -9.49 -3.98
CA ARG A 71 -5.75 -10.27 -4.02
C ARG A 71 -4.71 -9.68 -4.99
N ALA A 72 -5.13 -9.28 -6.19
CA ALA A 72 -4.26 -8.69 -7.18
C ALA A 72 -3.64 -7.37 -6.69
N ARG A 73 -4.41 -6.53 -5.98
CA ARG A 73 -3.88 -5.29 -5.36
C ARG A 73 -2.84 -5.58 -4.28
N ALA A 74 -3.06 -6.60 -3.45
CA ALA A 74 -2.08 -7.04 -2.47
C ALA A 74 -0.79 -7.55 -3.13
N GLU A 75 -0.90 -8.33 -4.21
CA GLU A 75 0.26 -8.82 -4.96
C GLU A 75 1.01 -7.68 -5.65
N LEU A 76 0.32 -6.67 -6.19
CA LEU A 76 0.93 -5.46 -6.74
C LEU A 76 1.72 -4.69 -5.67
N ALA A 77 1.13 -4.45 -4.50
CA ALA A 77 1.82 -3.81 -3.39
C ALA A 77 3.05 -4.62 -2.95
N ALA A 78 2.93 -5.94 -2.85
CA ALA A 78 4.02 -6.82 -2.44
C ALA A 78 5.19 -6.84 -3.45
N GLY A 79 4.90 -6.55 -4.72
CA GLY A 79 5.91 -6.38 -5.77
C GLY A 79 6.81 -5.16 -5.59
N LEU A 80 6.41 -4.16 -4.78
CA LEU A 80 7.22 -2.96 -4.55
C LEU A 80 8.41 -3.27 -3.63
N ALA A 81 9.61 -2.87 -4.04
CA ALA A 81 10.84 -3.13 -3.29
C ALA A 81 10.86 -2.41 -1.93
N VAL A 82 10.27 -1.20 -1.87
CA VAL A 82 10.17 -0.37 -0.66
C VAL A 82 9.17 -0.90 0.37
N ILE A 83 8.31 -1.84 0.00
CA ILE A 83 7.31 -2.44 0.89
C ILE A 83 7.86 -3.77 1.40
N ASP A 84 7.98 -3.90 2.72
CA ASP A 84 8.47 -5.12 3.37
C ASP A 84 7.33 -6.11 3.65
N TYR A 85 6.17 -5.58 4.05
CA TYR A 85 4.99 -6.39 4.39
C TYR A 85 3.71 -5.80 3.79
N VAL A 86 2.74 -6.66 3.49
CA VAL A 86 1.42 -6.29 2.99
C VAL A 86 0.36 -6.95 3.84
N LEU A 87 -0.52 -6.16 4.43
CA LEU A 87 -1.74 -6.63 5.06
C LEU A 87 -2.91 -6.39 4.11
N LEU A 88 -3.64 -7.44 3.75
CA LEU A 88 -4.90 -7.30 3.03
C LEU A 88 -6.04 -7.14 4.04
N ALA A 89 -6.50 -5.91 4.24
CA ALA A 89 -7.50 -5.58 5.25
C ALA A 89 -8.91 -5.65 4.66
N ALA A 90 -9.39 -6.89 4.48
CA ALA A 90 -10.74 -7.15 3.97
C ALA A 90 -11.79 -6.64 4.97
N GLY A 91 -12.58 -5.64 4.58
CA GLY A 91 -13.62 -5.07 5.44
C GLY A 91 -13.21 -3.82 6.23
N GLY A 92 -12.01 -3.28 6.03
CA GLY A 92 -11.60 -1.99 6.57
C GLY A 92 -10.30 -2.02 7.36
N LYS A 93 -9.85 -0.84 7.81
CA LYS A 93 -8.58 -0.70 8.55
C LYS A 93 -8.68 -1.42 9.91
N PRO A 94 -7.64 -2.17 10.32
CA PRO A 94 -7.61 -2.75 11.66
C PRO A 94 -7.65 -1.67 12.75
N GLU A 95 -8.30 -1.95 13.87
CA GLU A 95 -8.43 -0.98 14.98
C GLU A 95 -7.08 -0.62 15.62
N TRP A 96 -6.12 -1.56 15.62
CA TRP A 96 -4.78 -1.35 16.15
C TRP A 96 -3.94 -0.38 15.28
N LEU A 97 -4.40 -0.07 14.07
CA LEU A 97 -3.70 0.76 13.11
C LEU A 97 -4.09 2.24 13.27
N THR A 98 -3.45 2.91 14.20
CA THR A 98 -3.79 4.30 14.58
C THR A 98 -2.90 5.37 13.94
N ASP A 99 -1.73 5.01 13.44
CA ASP A 99 -0.65 5.91 13.00
C ASP A 99 -0.26 5.75 11.52
N ALA A 100 -1.15 5.16 10.70
CA ALA A 100 -0.89 4.96 9.28
C ALA A 100 -1.04 6.25 8.46
N VAL A 101 -0.10 6.46 7.54
CA VAL A 101 -0.23 7.51 6.51
C VAL A 101 -1.24 7.05 5.46
N SER A 102 -2.25 7.87 5.17
CA SER A 102 -3.26 7.55 4.14
C SER A 102 -2.82 8.02 2.75
N LEU A 103 -2.85 7.09 1.79
CA LEU A 103 -2.61 7.32 0.36
C LEU A 103 -3.90 7.22 -0.48
N GLU A 104 -5.04 6.98 0.17
CA GLU A 104 -6.32 6.66 -0.49
C GLU A 104 -6.80 7.74 -1.45
N ALA A 105 -6.71 9.02 -1.06
CA ALA A 105 -7.12 10.14 -1.90
C ALA A 105 -6.25 10.26 -3.15
N GLU A 106 -4.93 10.05 -3.02
CA GLU A 106 -4.01 10.02 -4.16
C GLU A 106 -4.35 8.84 -5.09
N HIS A 107 -4.62 7.67 -4.52
CA HIS A 107 -4.96 6.47 -5.28
C HIS A 107 -6.26 6.64 -6.07
N GLU A 108 -7.27 7.26 -5.47
CA GLU A 108 -8.53 7.56 -6.15
C GLU A 108 -8.32 8.56 -7.31
N GLY A 109 -7.54 9.61 -7.11
CA GLY A 109 -7.18 10.55 -8.18
C GLY A 109 -6.46 9.85 -9.34
N ASN A 110 -5.53 8.94 -9.05
CA ASN A 110 -4.81 8.17 -10.07
C ASN A 110 -5.77 7.26 -10.88
N ARG A 111 -6.73 6.63 -10.21
CA ARG A 111 -7.76 5.80 -10.86
C ARG A 111 -8.61 6.64 -11.82
N GLN A 112 -9.10 7.80 -11.38
CA GLN A 112 -9.89 8.71 -12.21
C GLN A 112 -9.11 9.20 -13.43
N ASN A 113 -7.83 9.55 -13.25
CA ASN A 113 -6.96 9.97 -14.33
C ASN A 113 -6.73 8.87 -15.38
N LEU A 114 -6.57 7.61 -14.94
CA LEU A 114 -6.44 6.48 -15.85
C LEU A 114 -7.71 6.29 -16.69
N ILE A 115 -8.89 6.30 -16.04
CA ILE A 115 -10.19 6.17 -16.71
C ILE A 115 -10.37 7.29 -17.75
N ALA A 116 -10.12 8.55 -17.36
CA ALA A 116 -10.22 9.69 -18.26
C ALA A 116 -9.22 9.63 -19.42
N HIS A 117 -8.02 9.07 -19.21
CA HIS A 117 -7.05 8.86 -20.28
C HIS A 117 -7.49 7.78 -21.27
N VAL A 118 -8.02 6.66 -20.79
CA VAL A 118 -8.53 5.57 -21.64
C VAL A 118 -9.70 6.03 -22.51
N HIS A 119 -10.69 6.71 -21.91
CA HIS A 119 -11.83 7.22 -22.68
C HIS A 119 -11.40 8.16 -23.81
N ARG A 120 -10.47 9.09 -23.55
CA ARG A 120 -9.95 10.00 -24.59
C ARG A 120 -9.29 9.28 -25.77
N ARG A 121 -8.71 8.10 -25.57
CA ARG A 121 -8.08 7.29 -26.63
C ARG A 121 -9.09 6.44 -27.41
N GLN A 122 -10.27 6.17 -26.85
CA GLN A 122 -11.30 5.36 -27.49
C GLN A 122 -12.28 6.20 -28.32
N THR A 123 -12.41 7.50 -28.00
CA THR A 123 -13.29 8.44 -28.69
C THR A 123 -12.60 9.34 -29.72
N GLY A 124 -11.29 9.17 -29.93
CA GLY A 124 -10.49 9.90 -30.93
C GLY A 124 -9.88 8.94 -31.93
#